data_AF-A0A232M2E8-F1
#
_entry.id   AF-A0A232M2E8-F1
#
_cell.length_a   1.000
_cell.length_b   1.000
_cell.length_c   1.000
_cell.angle_alpha   90.00
_cell.angle_beta   90.00
_cell.angle_gamma   90.00
#
_symmetry.space_group_name_H-M   'P 1'
#
loop_
_entity.id
_entity.type
_entity.pdbx_description
1 polymer ?
#
loop_
_entity_poly.entity_id
_entity_poly.type
_entity_poly.pdbx_seq_one_letter_code
_entity_poly.pdbx_strand_id
1 'polypeptide(L)'
;MSDRGTFRGRGGRGGGFDRGGGRGAHSTQHRGGGASSGGAAAGATPQQEKPKKENILDLSKYMDKEVNVKFNGGREVTGTLKGYDPLMNLVLDDVREMMRDDAGNETTRSLGLVVARGTLLVLISPADGAEEIANPFVQRED
;
A
#
# COMPACT_ATOMS: atom_id res chain seq x y z
N MET A 1 5.83 -32.92 -46.12
CA MET A 1 4.45 -33.43 -46.09
C MET A 1 3.91 -33.03 -44.72
N SER A 2 3.44 -31.80 -44.60
CA SER A 2 2.01 -31.41 -44.72
C SER A 2 1.29 -31.73 -43.39
N ASP A 3 0.50 -30.86 -42.77
CA ASP A 3 -0.47 -29.94 -43.35
C ASP A 3 -0.81 -28.77 -42.40
N ARG A 4 -1.05 -27.62 -43.02
CA ARG A 4 -1.69 -26.44 -42.40
C ARG A 4 -3.20 -26.63 -42.42
N GLY A 5 -3.86 -26.47 -41.28
CA GLY A 5 -5.30 -26.22 -41.23
C GLY A 5 -5.60 -24.73 -41.38
N THR A 6 -5.93 -24.30 -42.59
CA THR A 6 -6.55 -22.99 -42.88
C THR A 6 -8.05 -23.22 -43.01
N PHE A 7 -8.91 -22.38 -42.41
CA PHE A 7 -10.07 -21.84 -43.12
C PHE A 7 -10.85 -20.74 -42.37
N ARG A 8 -11.04 -19.63 -43.14
CA ARG A 8 -12.19 -18.71 -43.26
C ARG A 8 -12.70 -18.03 -41.98
N GLY A 9 -12.82 -16.70 -41.90
CA GLY A 9 -12.82 -15.65 -42.91
C GLY A 9 -13.72 -14.49 -42.48
N ARG A 10 -13.62 -13.37 -43.21
CA ARG A 10 -14.41 -12.12 -43.17
C ARG A 10 -13.85 -11.09 -42.16
N GLY A 11 -13.00 -10.14 -42.56
CA GLY A 11 -13.21 -9.09 -43.58
C GLY A 11 -13.80 -7.87 -42.86
N GLY A 12 -13.26 -6.66 -42.84
CA GLY A 12 -12.35 -5.94 -43.73
C GLY A 12 -12.92 -4.51 -43.89
N ARG A 13 -12.05 -3.51 -44.12
CA ARG A 13 -12.32 -2.10 -44.47
C ARG A 13 -12.64 -1.19 -43.25
N GLY A 14 -11.95 -0.08 -42.99
CA GLY A 14 -11.20 0.83 -43.86
C GLY A 14 -11.98 2.14 -44.03
N GLY A 15 -11.31 3.28 -43.81
CA GLY A 15 -11.78 4.59 -44.27
C GLY A 15 -11.91 5.65 -43.17
N GLY A 16 -10.96 6.57 -43.11
CA GLY A 16 -11.16 7.90 -42.52
C GLY A 16 -11.81 8.83 -43.53
N PHE A 17 -12.48 9.90 -43.06
CA PHE A 17 -12.77 11.11 -43.83
C PHE A 17 -12.99 12.32 -42.90
N ASP A 18 -12.17 13.33 -43.17
CA ASP A 18 -12.37 14.79 -43.21
C ASP A 18 -13.55 15.48 -42.51
N ARG A 19 -13.16 16.55 -41.81
CA ARG A 19 -13.98 17.70 -41.38
C ARG A 19 -14.44 18.52 -42.60
N GLY A 20 -15.76 18.64 -42.75
CA GLY A 20 -16.49 19.74 -43.40
C GLY A 20 -17.88 19.80 -42.73
N GLY A 21 -18.52 20.91 -42.38
CA GLY A 21 -18.64 22.22 -43.01
C GLY A 21 -20.15 22.47 -43.23
N GLY A 22 -20.73 23.54 -42.66
CA GLY A 22 -22.12 24.01 -42.93
C GLY A 22 -22.99 24.15 -41.68
N ARG A 23 -23.24 25.36 -41.15
CA ARG A 23 -24.27 26.37 -41.53
C ARG A 23 -25.71 25.94 -41.23
N GLY A 24 -26.35 26.64 -40.29
CA GLY A 24 -27.78 26.57 -40.01
C GLY A 24 -28.20 27.55 -38.93
N ALA A 25 -28.49 28.79 -39.34
CA ALA A 25 -29.02 29.86 -38.52
C ALA A 25 -30.52 29.66 -38.28
N HIS A 26 -31.00 29.92 -37.07
CA HIS A 26 -32.38 30.36 -36.86
C HIS A 26 -32.45 31.36 -35.70
N SER A 27 -32.81 32.58 -36.09
CA SER A 27 -33.16 33.71 -35.24
C SER A 27 -34.53 33.50 -34.62
N THR A 28 -34.69 33.87 -33.35
CA THR A 28 -35.95 34.42 -32.82
C THR A 28 -35.60 35.39 -31.71
N GLN A 29 -35.83 36.67 -31.99
CA GLN A 29 -35.89 37.78 -31.04
C GLN A 29 -36.86 37.44 -29.90
N HIS A 30 -36.48 37.68 -28.65
CA HIS A 30 -37.38 38.36 -27.69
C HIS A 30 -36.59 39.00 -26.53
N ARG A 31 -36.56 40.34 -26.63
CA ARG A 31 -36.47 41.41 -25.63
C ARG A 31 -36.94 41.05 -24.21
N GLY A 32 -36.23 41.53 -23.19
CA GLY A 32 -36.82 41.81 -21.86
C GLY A 32 -35.82 41.81 -20.71
N GLY A 33 -35.43 43.00 -20.24
CA GLY A 33 -34.65 43.17 -19.01
C GLY A 33 -35.51 42.99 -17.75
N GLY A 34 -34.84 42.65 -16.65
CA GLY A 34 -35.40 42.61 -15.30
C GLY A 34 -34.30 42.46 -14.27
N ALA A 35 -34.02 43.54 -13.54
CA ALA A 35 -33.22 43.52 -12.33
C ALA A 35 -34.12 43.22 -11.14
N SER A 36 -33.79 42.20 -10.35
CA SER A 36 -34.31 41.97 -8.98
C SER A 36 -33.44 40.87 -8.35
N SER A 37 -32.49 41.23 -7.49
CA SER A 37 -32.66 41.26 -6.03
C SER A 37 -32.90 39.89 -5.40
N GLY A 38 -32.03 39.50 -4.47
CA GLY A 38 -32.35 38.46 -3.48
C GLY A 38 -31.22 37.46 -3.31
N GLY A 39 -30.49 37.60 -2.21
CA GLY A 39 -29.43 36.67 -1.82
C GLY A 39 -29.94 35.26 -1.54
N ALA A 40 -29.03 34.32 -1.71
CA ALA A 40 -29.05 33.08 -0.96
C ALA A 40 -27.59 32.73 -0.68
N ALA A 41 -27.16 32.99 0.55
CA ALA A 41 -25.94 32.44 1.09
C ALA A 41 -26.00 30.92 0.88
N ALA A 42 -25.17 30.41 -0.03
CA ALA A 42 -24.95 28.98 -0.17
C ALA A 42 -24.31 28.53 1.13
N GLY A 43 -25.14 27.94 2.01
CA GLY A 43 -24.73 27.40 3.29
C GLY A 43 -23.57 26.45 3.08
N ALA A 44 -22.44 26.79 3.69
CA ALA A 44 -21.34 25.87 3.87
C ALA A 44 -21.88 24.68 4.69
N THR A 45 -22.09 23.54 4.03
CA THR A 45 -22.25 22.26 4.73
C THR A 45 -21.01 22.08 5.60
N PRO A 46 -21.13 21.92 6.93
CA PRO A 46 -19.99 21.60 7.77
C PRO A 46 -19.46 20.26 7.29
N GLN A 47 -18.27 20.30 6.69
CA GLN A 47 -17.54 19.12 6.27
C GLN A 47 -17.19 18.37 7.54
N GLN A 48 -18.02 17.37 7.88
CA GLN A 48 -17.76 16.46 8.97
C GLN A 48 -16.39 15.83 8.70
N GLU A 49 -15.38 16.29 9.44
CA GLU A 49 -14.02 15.77 9.33
C GLU A 49 -14.09 14.27 9.60
N LYS A 50 -13.84 13.47 8.57
CA LYS A 50 -13.78 12.01 8.73
C LYS A 50 -12.75 11.73 9.83
N PRO A 51 -13.10 10.93 10.85
CA PRO A 51 -12.19 10.63 11.93
C PRO A 51 -10.89 10.08 11.35
N LYS A 52 -9.76 10.67 11.76
CA LYS A 52 -8.44 10.22 11.32
C LYS A 52 -8.29 8.76 11.75
N LYS A 53 -8.00 7.87 10.79
CA LYS A 53 -7.61 6.49 11.11
C LYS A 53 -6.24 6.56 11.76
N GLU A 54 -6.23 6.62 13.08
CA GLU A 54 -5.02 6.52 13.87
C GLU A 54 -4.50 5.08 13.86
N ASN A 55 -3.18 4.92 13.92
CA ASN A 55 -2.56 3.62 13.98
C ASN A 55 -2.77 3.01 15.37
N ILE A 56 -3.18 1.74 15.45
CA ILE A 56 -3.40 1.05 16.73
C ILE A 56 -2.09 0.82 17.49
N LEU A 57 -0.96 0.85 16.79
CA LEU A 57 0.36 0.61 17.34
C LEU A 57 1.13 1.93 17.47
N ASP A 58 1.60 2.22 18.67
CA ASP A 58 2.47 3.36 18.94
C ASP A 58 3.93 2.91 18.92
N LEU A 59 4.58 3.10 17.76
CA LEU A 59 5.98 2.76 17.53
C LEU A 59 6.95 3.72 18.24
N SER A 60 6.51 4.88 18.71
CA SER A 60 7.37 5.85 19.40
C SER A 60 8.02 5.25 20.66
N LYS A 61 7.32 4.33 21.33
CA LYS A 61 7.77 3.60 22.53
C LYS A 61 8.97 2.69 22.28
N TYR A 62 9.22 2.35 21.02
CA TYR A 62 10.29 1.47 20.58
C TYR A 62 11.41 2.20 19.84
N MET A 63 11.37 3.53 19.74
CA MET A 63 12.48 4.30 19.19
C MET A 63 13.77 4.04 19.95
N ASP A 64 14.85 3.90 19.21
CA ASP A 64 16.19 3.56 19.69
C ASP A 64 16.28 2.24 20.49
N LYS A 65 15.28 1.37 20.33
CA LYS A 65 15.29 0.00 20.88
C LYS A 65 15.38 -1.02 19.76
N GLU A 66 15.93 -2.18 20.12
CA GLU A 66 15.98 -3.33 19.22
C GLU A 66 14.60 -3.97 19.11
N VAL A 67 14.18 -4.21 17.86
CA VAL A 67 12.90 -4.83 17.49
C VAL A 67 13.14 -6.00 16.57
N ASN A 68 12.32 -7.04 16.73
CA ASN A 68 12.24 -8.18 15.82
C ASN A 68 11.12 -7.94 14.81
N VAL A 69 11.42 -8.16 13.54
CA VAL A 69 10.51 -7.89 12.43
C VAL A 69 10.44 -9.12 11.53
N LYS A 70 9.22 -9.62 11.31
CA LYS A 70 8.95 -10.71 10.36
C LYS A 70 8.25 -10.16 9.13
N PHE A 71 8.75 -10.56 7.97
CA PHE A 71 8.17 -10.22 6.68
C PHE A 71 7.37 -11.37 6.10
N ASN A 72 6.46 -11.03 5.20
CA ASN A 72 5.87 -12.01 4.31
C ASN A 72 6.99 -12.73 3.52
N GLY A 73 6.86 -14.05 3.38
CA GLY A 73 7.89 -14.91 2.79
C GLY A 73 8.92 -15.46 3.77
N GLY A 74 8.73 -15.27 5.09
CA GLY A 74 9.51 -15.95 6.13
C GLY A 74 10.85 -15.30 6.47
N ARG A 75 11.14 -14.09 5.93
CA ARG A 75 12.35 -13.35 6.30
C ARG A 75 12.18 -12.75 7.69
N GLU A 76 13.20 -12.89 8.52
CA GLU A 76 13.22 -12.37 9.88
C GLU A 76 14.45 -11.50 10.07
N VAL A 77 14.25 -10.30 10.62
CA VAL A 77 15.35 -9.38 10.92
C VAL A 77 15.20 -8.81 12.32
N THR A 78 16.34 -8.52 12.92
CA THR A 78 16.44 -7.79 14.18
C THR A 78 17.25 -6.52 13.93
N GLY A 79 16.82 -5.39 14.48
CA GLY A 79 17.55 -4.12 14.35
C GLY A 79 16.99 -3.02 15.23
N THR A 80 17.72 -1.92 15.34
CA THR A 80 17.33 -0.78 16.18
C THR A 80 16.40 0.15 15.43
N LEU A 81 15.20 0.42 15.97
CA LEU A 81 14.24 1.32 15.32
C LEU A 81 14.70 2.78 15.40
N LYS A 82 14.96 3.40 14.25
CA LYS A 82 15.37 4.82 14.13
C LYS A 82 14.26 5.74 13.63
N GLY A 83 13.27 5.18 12.94
CA GLY A 83 12.20 5.96 12.34
C GLY A 83 11.06 5.09 11.86
N TYR A 84 9.87 5.67 11.78
CA TYR A 84 8.70 5.03 11.17
C TYR A 84 7.78 6.09 10.56
N ASP A 85 6.86 5.63 9.71
CA ASP A 85 5.81 6.46 9.12
C ASP A 85 4.40 5.85 9.36
N PRO A 86 3.31 6.57 9.01
CA PRO A 86 1.95 6.06 9.14
C PRO A 86 1.63 4.82 8.28
N LEU A 87 2.45 4.52 7.28
CA LEU A 87 2.32 3.33 6.44
C LEU A 87 3.09 2.14 7.01
N MET A 88 3.65 2.27 8.21
CA MET A 88 4.49 1.27 8.88
C MET A 88 5.78 0.95 8.10
N ASN A 89 6.28 1.86 7.26
CA ASN A 89 7.66 1.73 6.81
C ASN A 89 8.57 2.03 7.99
N LEU A 90 9.65 1.26 8.14
CA LEU A 90 10.58 1.38 9.27
C LEU A 90 11.97 1.72 8.75
N VAL A 91 12.69 2.56 9.50
CA VAL A 91 14.12 2.74 9.36
C VAL A 91 14.77 1.99 10.51
N LEU A 92 15.58 0.98 10.19
CA LEU A 92 16.25 0.11 11.15
C LEU A 92 17.76 0.24 10.99
N ASP A 93 18.48 0.37 12.09
CA ASP A 93 19.94 0.42 12.13
C ASP A 93 20.51 -0.87 12.74
N ASP A 94 21.80 -1.14 12.50
CA ASP A 94 22.51 -2.34 12.94
C ASP A 94 21.75 -3.66 12.63
N VAL A 95 21.12 -3.72 11.46
CA VAL A 95 20.19 -4.79 11.11
C VAL A 95 20.92 -6.12 10.90
N ARG A 96 20.38 -7.17 11.51
CA ARG A 96 20.80 -8.57 11.37
C ARG A 96 19.64 -9.39 10.82
N GLU A 97 19.85 -10.05 9.69
CA GLU A 97 18.87 -10.97 9.11
C GLU A 97 19.18 -12.40 9.54
N MET A 98 18.17 -13.08 10.07
CA MET A 98 18.20 -14.51 10.38
C MET A 98 17.68 -15.31 9.19
N MET A 99 18.47 -16.27 8.73
CA MET A 99 18.15 -17.17 7.63
C MET A 99 18.18 -18.61 8.14
N ARG A 100 17.12 -19.36 7.86
CA ARG A 100 17.04 -20.79 8.16
C ARG A 100 17.09 -21.59 6.86
N ASP A 101 17.96 -22.60 6.82
CA ASP A 101 18.04 -23.53 5.68
C ASP A 101 17.05 -24.70 5.82
N ASP A 102 16.94 -25.53 4.77
CA ASP A 102 16.07 -26.71 4.77
C ASP A 102 16.49 -27.78 5.80
N ALA A 103 17.73 -27.71 6.29
CA ALA A 103 18.26 -28.59 7.33
C ALA A 103 18.01 -28.05 8.76
N GLY A 104 17.42 -26.86 8.89
CA GLY A 104 17.12 -26.21 10.16
C GLY A 104 18.28 -25.44 10.78
N ASN A 105 19.41 -25.26 10.07
CA ASN A 105 20.51 -24.44 10.54
C ASN A 105 20.17 -22.96 10.43
N GLU A 106 20.46 -22.21 11.50
CA GLU A 106 20.27 -20.77 11.53
C GLU A 106 21.59 -20.06 11.26
N THR A 107 21.55 -19.11 10.34
CA THR A 107 22.68 -18.25 10.00
C THR A 107 22.25 -16.80 10.04
N THR A 108 23.16 -15.93 10.47
CA THR A 108 22.90 -14.50 10.60
C THR A 108 23.82 -13.70 9.69
N ARG A 109 23.29 -12.69 9.01
CA ARG A 109 24.09 -11.71 8.25
C ARG A 109 23.77 -10.28 8.65
N SER A 110 24.79 -9.42 8.67
CA SER A 110 24.63 -7.99 8.91
C SER A 110 24.25 -7.26 7.63
N LEU A 111 23.30 -6.34 7.73
CA LEU A 111 22.80 -5.48 6.65
C LEU A 111 23.04 -3.98 6.94
N GLY A 112 23.40 -3.61 8.17
CA GLY A 112 23.60 -2.21 8.56
C GLY A 112 22.29 -1.42 8.60
N LEU A 113 22.25 -0.27 7.94
CA LEU A 113 21.07 0.60 7.87
C LEU A 113 20.11 0.15 6.76
N VAL A 114 18.86 -0.16 7.12
CA VAL A 114 17.84 -0.68 6.20
C VAL A 114 16.55 0.11 6.32
N VAL A 115 15.86 0.29 5.20
CA VAL A 115 14.46 0.73 5.16
C VAL A 115 13.57 -0.48 4.89
N ALA A 116 12.75 -0.85 5.87
CA ALA A 116 11.78 -1.93 5.78
C ALA A 116 10.43 -1.41 5.27
N ARG A 117 9.86 -2.09 4.26
CA ARG A 117 8.60 -1.67 3.63
C ARG A 117 7.40 -2.21 4.41
N GLY A 118 6.52 -1.32 4.87
CA GLY A 118 5.35 -1.63 5.70
C GLY A 118 4.38 -2.64 5.09
N THR A 119 4.25 -2.65 3.76
CA THR A 119 3.35 -3.57 3.03
C THR A 119 3.74 -5.04 3.16
N LEU A 120 4.99 -5.33 3.52
CA LEU A 120 5.49 -6.71 3.68
C LEU A 120 5.60 -7.12 5.14
N LEU A 121 5.37 -6.21 6.09
CA LEU A 121 5.45 -6.52 7.50
C LEU A 121 4.29 -7.42 7.94
N VAL A 122 4.63 -8.47 8.67
CA VAL A 122 3.68 -9.41 9.27
C VAL A 122 3.67 -9.26 10.78
N LEU A 123 4.84 -9.12 11.40
CA LEU A 123 4.99 -9.00 12.85
C LEU A 123 6.10 -8.01 13.20
N ILE A 124 5.86 -7.23 14.26
CA ILE A 124 6.87 -6.43 14.97
C ILE A 124 6.74 -6.77 16.44
N SER A 125 7.85 -7.12 17.09
CA SER A 125 7.90 -7.30 18.55
C SER A 125 9.14 -6.64 19.13
N PRO A 126 9.11 -6.16 20.39
CA PRO A 126 10.34 -5.78 21.08
C PRO A 126 11.27 -7.01 21.18
N ALA A 127 12.57 -6.78 21.06
CA ALA A 127 13.56 -7.83 21.36
C ALA A 127 13.66 -8.06 22.88
N ASP A 128 13.45 -7.01 23.67
CA ASP A 128 13.44 -7.08 25.14
C ASP A 128 12.24 -7.89 25.66
N GLY A 129 12.52 -8.82 26.56
CA GLY A 129 11.53 -9.75 27.14
C GLY A 129 11.11 -10.91 26.24
N ALA A 130 11.71 -11.07 25.05
CA ALA A 130 11.51 -12.24 24.20
C ALA A 130 12.58 -13.29 24.47
N GLU A 131 12.18 -14.49 24.87
CA GLU A 131 13.08 -15.64 25.03
C GLU A 131 12.51 -16.87 24.35
N GLU A 132 13.40 -17.69 23.80
CA GLU A 132 13.02 -19.02 23.31
C GLU A 132 12.86 -19.96 24.51
N ILE A 133 11.69 -20.56 24.61
CA ILE A 133 11.35 -21.49 25.68
C ILE A 133 11.13 -22.89 25.12
N ALA A 134 11.45 -23.91 25.92
CA ALA A 134 11.01 -25.26 25.65
C ALA A 134 9.48 -25.32 25.62
N ASN A 135 8.93 -26.30 24.90
CA ASN A 135 7.48 -26.49 24.81
C ASN A 135 6.86 -26.56 26.22
N PRO A 136 6.02 -25.58 26.62
CA PRO A 136 5.54 -25.46 27.99
C PRO A 136 4.47 -26.51 28.36
N PHE A 137 4.03 -27.31 27.40
CA PHE A 137 2.99 -28.34 27.59
C PHE A 137 3.55 -29.76 27.72
N VAL A 138 4.87 -29.94 27.65
CA VAL A 138 5.48 -31.23 27.96
C VAL A 138 5.40 -31.42 29.48
N GLN A 139 4.50 -32.29 29.92
CA GLN A 139 4.44 -32.68 31.34
C GLN A 139 5.80 -33.25 31.72
N ARG A 140 6.42 -32.73 32.77
CA ARG A 140 7.61 -33.36 33.36
C ARG A 140 7.12 -34.70 33.91
N GLU A 141 7.59 -35.80 33.36
CA GLU A 141 7.35 -37.11 33.95
C GLU A 141 8.06 -37.12 35.32
N ASP A 142 7.28 -37.26 36.40
CA ASP A 142 7.75 -37.38 37.78
C ASP A 142 8.46 -38.72 38.03
#